data_AF-A0A0A2BQ62-F1
#
_entry.id   AF-A0A0A2BQ62-F1
#
_cell.length_a   1.000
_cell.length_b   1.000
_cell.length_c   1.000
_cell.angle_alpha   90.00
_cell.angle_beta   90.00
_cell.angle_gamma   90.00
#
_symmetry.space_group_name_H-M   'P 1'
#
loop_
_entity.id
_entity.type
_entity.pdbx_description
1 polymer ?
#
loop_
_entity_poly.entity_id
_entity_poly.type
_entity_poly.pdbx_seq_one_letter_code
_entity_poly.pdbx_strand_id
1 'polypeptide(L)'
;MVHALNPDAILFVGDLDDGQIRIAKIINDLSIPTGIILGNHDKGIDTSGHQLKSQLDLLGDKDCGWGNCSWENLLISVVGARPCSAGGGYYLSEQVKSVYGHISIEESVDIIVNASRKLPSKLPLIILAHSGPTGLGSEVSSLCGRDWKAPSIDWGDKDLELSIDKIKKERSVDLVVFGHMHHELRRGRGIRDTFYIDSTRGIAYLNAACVPRKGIDSNGTLLTHFSWVEFFNGKLMHASHRWYRDDFSLAYKEDLLN
;
A
#
# COMPACT_ATOMS: atom_id res chain seq x y z
N MET A 1 -1.90 -11.62 17.04
CA MET A 1 -0.55 -11.35 16.48
C MET A 1 -0.23 -9.87 16.48
N VAL A 2 -0.90 -9.01 15.70
CA VAL A 2 -0.54 -7.58 15.63
C VAL A 2 -0.52 -6.86 16.99
N HIS A 3 -1.47 -7.13 17.89
CA HIS A 3 -1.43 -6.61 19.27
C HIS A 3 -0.23 -7.10 20.10
N ALA A 4 0.24 -8.32 19.85
CA ALA A 4 1.40 -8.88 20.55
C ALA A 4 2.73 -8.33 20.00
N LEU A 5 2.77 -8.04 18.68
CA LEU A 5 3.92 -7.39 18.05
C LEU A 5 4.03 -5.89 18.41
N ASN A 6 2.95 -5.30 18.92
CA ASN A 6 2.88 -3.93 19.42
C ASN A 6 3.48 -2.86 18.47
N PRO A 7 3.05 -2.80 17.19
CA PRO A 7 3.44 -1.70 16.31
C PRO A 7 2.71 -0.41 16.70
N ASP A 8 3.34 0.73 16.40
CA ASP A 8 2.73 2.05 16.60
C ASP A 8 1.54 2.30 15.65
N ALA A 9 1.60 1.73 14.44
CA ALA A 9 0.54 1.78 13.44
C ALA A 9 0.56 0.55 12.52
N ILE A 10 -0.56 0.29 11.85
CA ILE A 10 -0.70 -0.76 10.83
C ILE A 10 -1.22 -0.15 9.54
N LEU A 11 -0.57 -0.44 8.42
CA LEU A 11 -0.98 0.01 7.09
C LEU A 11 -1.36 -1.18 6.21
N PHE A 12 -2.55 -1.13 5.61
CA PHE A 12 -3.04 -2.15 4.69
C PHE A 12 -2.99 -1.65 3.24
N VAL A 13 -2.30 -2.40 2.37
CA VAL A 13 -2.11 -2.06 0.94
C VAL A 13 -3.14 -2.72 0.01
N GLY A 14 -4.31 -3.11 0.53
CA GLY A 14 -5.41 -3.69 -0.26
C GLY A 14 -5.24 -5.16 -0.64
N ASP A 15 -6.19 -5.64 -1.46
CA ASP A 15 -6.42 -7.04 -1.81
C ASP A 15 -6.50 -7.92 -0.56
N LEU A 16 -7.52 -7.61 0.23
CA LEU A 16 -7.75 -8.17 1.55
C LEU A 16 -8.55 -9.45 1.45
N ASP A 17 -9.70 -9.41 0.76
CA ASP A 17 -10.62 -10.55 0.63
C ASP A 17 -11.77 -10.32 -0.38
N ASP A 18 -11.46 -9.88 -1.60
CA ASP A 18 -12.43 -9.76 -2.73
C ASP A 18 -13.74 -9.00 -2.40
N GLY A 19 -13.66 -7.99 -1.52
CA GLY A 19 -14.78 -7.15 -1.13
C GLY A 19 -15.66 -7.70 0.00
N GLN A 20 -15.18 -8.70 0.75
CA GLN A 20 -15.90 -9.24 1.89
C GLN A 20 -15.99 -8.26 3.06
N ILE A 21 -17.22 -7.87 3.38
CA ILE A 21 -17.59 -6.95 4.46
C ILE A 21 -17.03 -7.37 5.84
N ARG A 22 -16.86 -8.67 6.07
CA ARG A 22 -16.34 -9.21 7.33
C ARG A 22 -14.93 -8.67 7.63
N ILE A 23 -14.08 -8.54 6.62
CA ILE A 23 -12.70 -8.06 6.83
C ILE A 23 -12.69 -6.59 7.20
N ALA A 24 -13.51 -5.76 6.54
CA ALA A 24 -13.66 -4.36 6.91
C ALA A 24 -14.06 -4.20 8.39
N LYS A 25 -14.97 -5.04 8.90
CA LYS A 25 -15.33 -5.05 10.33
C LYS A 25 -14.15 -5.42 11.24
N ILE A 26 -13.43 -6.50 10.92
CA ILE A 26 -12.27 -6.94 11.71
C ILE A 26 -11.19 -5.86 11.76
N ILE A 27 -10.92 -5.18 10.63
CA ILE A 27 -9.95 -4.08 10.57
C ILE A 27 -10.46 -2.88 11.37
N ASN A 28 -11.76 -2.58 11.28
CA ASN A 28 -12.33 -1.47 12.03
C ASN A 28 -12.27 -1.67 13.55
N ASP A 29 -12.35 -2.92 14.01
CA ASP A 29 -12.25 -3.29 15.42
C ASP A 29 -10.81 -3.21 15.98
N LEU A 30 -9.79 -2.99 15.14
CA LEU A 30 -8.42 -2.81 15.61
C LEU A 30 -8.27 -1.52 16.41
N SER A 31 -7.78 -1.65 17.64
CA SER A 31 -7.48 -0.50 18.52
C SER A 31 -6.16 0.21 18.19
N ILE A 32 -5.34 -0.37 17.32
CA ILE A 32 -4.05 0.19 16.90
C ILE A 32 -4.33 1.24 15.80
N PRO A 33 -3.65 2.40 15.79
CA PRO A 33 -3.70 3.34 14.67
C PRO A 33 -3.58 2.62 13.33
N THR A 34 -4.61 2.72 12.49
CA THR A 34 -4.73 1.92 11.28
C THR A 34 -5.06 2.80 10.09
N GLY A 35 -4.29 2.65 9.01
CA GLY A 35 -4.58 3.22 7.70
C GLY A 35 -4.76 2.11 6.68
N ILE A 36 -5.73 2.24 5.79
CA ILE A 36 -6.02 1.24 4.76
C ILE A 36 -6.29 1.92 3.43
N ILE A 37 -5.85 1.27 2.35
CA ILE A 37 -6.34 1.55 1.01
C ILE A 37 -6.85 0.24 0.41
N LEU A 38 -8.02 0.29 -0.23
CA LEU A 38 -8.61 -0.88 -0.89
C LEU A 38 -7.91 -1.18 -2.23
N GLY A 39 -7.74 -2.46 -2.54
CA GLY A 39 -7.14 -2.96 -3.76
C GLY A 39 -8.14 -3.28 -4.87
N ASN A 40 -7.64 -3.68 -6.04
CA ASN A 40 -8.52 -3.90 -7.20
C ASN A 40 -9.48 -5.07 -7.01
N HIS A 41 -9.16 -6.02 -6.14
CA HIS A 41 -10.06 -7.10 -5.77
C HIS A 41 -11.13 -6.65 -4.76
N ASP A 42 -10.78 -5.72 -3.88
CA ASP A 42 -11.67 -5.28 -2.80
C ASP A 42 -12.91 -4.50 -3.28
N LYS A 43 -12.90 -3.97 -4.51
CA LYS A 43 -14.11 -3.35 -5.09
C LYS A 43 -15.27 -4.34 -5.27
N GLY A 44 -14.99 -5.64 -5.23
CA GLY A 44 -15.97 -6.69 -5.46
C GLY A 44 -16.49 -6.72 -6.90
N ILE A 45 -17.54 -7.50 -7.12
CA ILE A 45 -18.12 -7.70 -8.45
C ILE A 45 -19.35 -6.82 -8.71
N ASP A 46 -19.92 -6.22 -7.66
CA ASP A 46 -21.14 -5.39 -7.73
C ASP A 46 -20.89 -4.03 -8.37
N THR A 47 -21.22 -3.90 -9.66
CA THR A 47 -21.03 -2.68 -10.46
C THR A 47 -21.86 -1.49 -10.00
N SER A 48 -22.90 -1.70 -9.18
CA SER A 48 -23.66 -0.58 -8.56
C SER A 48 -22.83 0.18 -7.53
N GLY A 49 -21.72 -0.39 -7.07
CA GLY A 49 -20.84 0.21 -6.07
C GLY A 49 -21.36 0.07 -4.63
N HIS A 50 -22.52 -0.54 -4.40
CA HIS A 50 -23.08 -0.71 -3.04
C HIS A 50 -22.16 -1.53 -2.14
N GLN A 51 -21.57 -2.62 -2.66
CA GLN A 51 -20.60 -3.43 -1.91
C GLN A 51 -19.36 -2.62 -1.50
N LEU A 52 -18.76 -1.88 -2.44
CA LEU A 52 -17.61 -1.02 -2.17
C LEU A 52 -17.97 0.08 -1.16
N LYS A 53 -19.10 0.76 -1.37
CA LYS A 53 -19.58 1.81 -0.46
C LYS A 53 -19.78 1.30 0.96
N SER A 54 -20.38 0.12 1.10
CA SER A 54 -20.58 -0.52 2.41
C SER A 54 -19.27 -0.83 3.13
N GLN A 55 -18.21 -1.21 2.40
CA GLN A 55 -16.88 -1.41 3.00
C GLN A 55 -16.29 -0.09 3.47
N LEU A 56 -16.33 0.95 2.63
CA LEU A 56 -15.83 2.28 2.96
C LEU A 56 -16.54 2.86 4.19
N ASP A 57 -17.87 2.74 4.25
CA ASP A 57 -18.66 3.22 5.38
C ASP A 57 -18.32 2.49 6.69
N LEU A 58 -17.91 1.22 6.62
CA LEU A 58 -17.47 0.45 7.79
C LEU A 58 -16.03 0.76 8.21
N LEU A 59 -15.15 1.02 7.25
CA LEU A 59 -13.76 1.40 7.53
C LEU A 59 -13.68 2.82 8.11
N GLY A 60 -14.59 3.71 7.71
CA GLY A 60 -14.68 5.09 8.18
C GLY A 60 -13.34 5.80 8.04
N ASP A 61 -12.89 6.46 9.10
CA ASP A 61 -11.67 7.26 9.13
C ASP A 61 -10.36 6.44 8.96
N LYS A 62 -10.44 5.10 8.94
CA LYS A 62 -9.27 4.26 8.65
C LYS A 62 -8.97 4.21 7.15
N ASP A 63 -9.97 4.41 6.28
CA ASP A 63 -9.75 4.47 4.83
C ASP A 63 -9.03 5.75 4.44
N CYS A 64 -7.86 5.60 3.84
CA CYS A 64 -7.04 6.70 3.37
C CYS A 64 -7.17 6.92 1.87
N GLY A 65 -7.89 6.07 1.11
CA GLY A 65 -8.01 6.15 -0.34
C GLY A 65 -8.54 7.50 -0.80
N TRP A 66 -7.79 8.21 -1.67
CA TRP A 66 -8.10 9.60 -2.05
C TRP A 66 -8.30 10.55 -0.85
N GLY A 67 -7.68 10.22 0.27
CA GLY A 67 -7.78 10.90 1.54
C GLY A 67 -6.47 10.86 2.30
N ASN A 68 -6.56 10.98 3.61
CA ASN A 68 -5.40 10.93 4.49
C ASN A 68 -5.77 10.37 5.85
N CYS A 69 -4.77 9.84 6.52
CA CYS A 69 -4.85 9.33 7.87
C CYS A 69 -3.74 10.02 8.69
N SER A 70 -4.10 10.54 9.86
CA SER A 70 -3.16 11.12 10.82
C SER A 70 -3.61 10.83 12.24
N TRP A 71 -2.65 10.72 13.14
CA TRP A 71 -2.90 10.38 14.53
C TRP A 71 -2.12 11.33 15.42
N GLU A 72 -2.76 11.84 16.47
CA GLU A 72 -2.15 12.86 17.36
C GLU A 72 -0.84 12.39 18.01
N ASN A 73 -0.76 11.09 18.31
CA ASN A 73 0.38 10.50 19.02
C ASN A 73 1.48 9.95 18.10
N LEU A 74 1.29 10.00 16.78
CA LEU A 74 2.26 9.48 15.82
C LEU A 74 2.91 10.61 15.03
N LEU A 75 4.23 10.62 15.01
CA LEU A 75 5.04 11.60 14.29
C LEU A 75 5.22 11.24 12.82
N ILE A 76 4.16 10.75 12.18
CA ILE A 76 4.09 10.40 10.75
C ILE A 76 2.78 10.91 10.15
N SER A 77 2.76 11.06 8.83
CA SER A 77 1.60 11.50 8.06
C SER A 77 1.35 10.51 6.92
N VAL A 78 0.11 10.10 6.69
CA VAL A 78 -0.24 9.13 5.64
C VAL A 78 -1.25 9.72 4.67
N VAL A 79 -0.95 9.70 3.37
CA VAL A 79 -1.91 9.98 2.28
C VAL A 79 -2.19 8.70 1.52
N GLY A 80 -3.44 8.41 1.23
CA GLY A 80 -3.77 7.32 0.31
C GLY A 80 -3.83 7.81 -1.14
N ALA A 81 -3.31 6.97 -2.03
CA ALA A 81 -3.44 7.14 -3.46
C ALA A 81 -4.86 6.78 -3.94
N ARG A 82 -5.03 6.52 -5.24
CA ARG A 82 -6.30 6.05 -5.81
C ARG A 82 -6.71 4.69 -5.24
N PRO A 83 -7.91 4.55 -4.66
CA PRO A 83 -8.42 3.27 -4.19
C PRO A 83 -8.79 2.35 -5.35
N CYS A 84 -8.75 1.05 -5.10
CA CYS A 84 -9.17 -0.02 -6.02
C CYS A 84 -8.46 -0.03 -7.38
N SER A 85 -7.27 0.59 -7.44
CA SER A 85 -6.45 0.64 -8.64
C SER A 85 -5.99 -0.75 -9.07
N ALA A 86 -6.03 -1.07 -10.36
CA ALA A 86 -5.47 -2.31 -10.92
C ALA A 86 -4.11 -2.11 -11.59
N GLY A 87 -3.47 -0.96 -11.35
CA GLY A 87 -2.26 -0.55 -12.06
C GLY A 87 -2.49 -0.24 -13.54
N GLY A 88 -1.39 -0.10 -14.29
CA GLY A 88 -1.40 0.05 -15.74
C GLY A 88 -1.77 1.45 -16.23
N GLY A 89 -1.40 2.49 -15.48
CA GLY A 89 -1.67 3.89 -15.81
C GLY A 89 -2.86 4.45 -15.05
N TYR A 90 -3.87 4.97 -15.76
CA TYR A 90 -5.07 5.54 -15.13
C TYR A 90 -6.36 4.88 -15.64
N TYR A 91 -7.08 4.23 -14.73
CA TYR A 91 -8.36 3.61 -15.00
C TYR A 91 -9.22 3.53 -13.74
N LEU A 92 -10.51 3.84 -13.87
CA LEU A 92 -11.52 3.60 -12.85
C LEU A 92 -12.47 2.49 -13.32
N SER A 93 -12.66 1.47 -12.49
CA SER A 93 -13.70 0.48 -12.71
C SER A 93 -15.10 1.04 -12.44
N GLU A 94 -16.13 0.41 -12.99
CA GLU A 94 -17.52 0.83 -12.81
C GLU A 94 -17.93 0.94 -11.34
N GLN A 95 -17.45 0.03 -10.46
CA GLN A 95 -17.68 0.10 -9.02
C GLN A 95 -17.18 1.41 -8.40
N VAL A 96 -15.98 1.82 -8.80
CA VAL A 96 -15.33 3.04 -8.30
C VAL A 96 -16.06 4.26 -8.86
N LYS A 97 -16.44 4.24 -10.15
CA LYS A 97 -17.24 5.31 -10.74
C LYS A 97 -18.62 5.45 -10.11
N SER A 98 -19.27 4.35 -9.73
CA SER A 98 -20.57 4.37 -9.05
C SER A 98 -20.49 4.99 -7.65
N VAL A 99 -19.36 4.83 -6.97
CA VAL A 99 -19.15 5.39 -5.61
C VAL A 99 -18.64 6.83 -5.64
N TYR A 100 -17.66 7.13 -6.48
CA TYR A 100 -16.93 8.41 -6.46
C TYR A 100 -17.27 9.33 -7.64
N GLY A 101 -18.04 8.85 -8.62
CA GLY A 101 -18.26 9.54 -9.88
C GLY A 101 -17.11 9.35 -10.88
N HIS A 102 -17.23 10.05 -11.99
CA HIS A 102 -16.18 10.09 -13.02
C HIS A 102 -15.11 11.08 -12.59
N ILE A 103 -13.95 10.57 -12.17
CA ILE A 103 -12.79 11.36 -11.79
C ILE A 103 -11.73 11.21 -12.90
N SER A 104 -11.31 12.33 -13.47
CA SER A 104 -10.20 12.40 -14.42
C SER A 104 -8.85 12.15 -13.75
N ILE A 105 -7.81 11.91 -14.55
CA ILE A 105 -6.45 11.74 -14.01
C ILE A 105 -5.98 13.03 -13.31
N GLU A 106 -6.30 14.19 -13.86
CA GLU A 106 -5.96 15.50 -13.28
C GLU A 106 -6.65 15.70 -11.93
N GLU A 107 -7.94 15.36 -11.82
CA GLU A 107 -8.68 15.42 -10.56
C GLU A 107 -8.14 14.43 -9.53
N SER A 108 -7.81 13.19 -9.92
CA SER A 108 -7.18 12.21 -9.02
C SER A 108 -5.87 12.75 -8.45
N VAL A 109 -5.03 13.34 -9.31
CA VAL A 109 -3.77 13.98 -8.91
C VAL A 109 -4.02 15.10 -7.91
N ASP A 110 -4.96 16.00 -8.21
CA ASP A 110 -5.25 17.13 -7.33
C ASP A 110 -5.86 16.69 -6.00
N ILE A 111 -6.66 15.63 -5.97
CA ILE A 111 -7.18 15.02 -4.74
C ILE A 111 -6.03 14.51 -3.85
N ILE A 112 -5.09 13.72 -4.41
CA ILE A 112 -3.95 13.17 -3.65
C ILE A 112 -3.05 14.30 -3.13
N VAL A 113 -2.74 15.29 -3.98
CA VAL A 113 -1.94 16.46 -3.60
C VAL A 113 -2.64 17.26 -2.49
N ASN A 114 -3.93 17.54 -2.64
CA ASN A 114 -4.70 18.30 -1.65
C ASN A 114 -4.83 17.55 -0.32
N ALA A 115 -4.94 16.22 -0.34
CA ALA A 115 -4.89 15.41 0.87
C ALA A 115 -3.55 15.58 1.60
N SER A 116 -2.43 15.62 0.87
CA SER A 116 -1.10 15.81 1.47
C SER A 116 -0.90 17.20 2.09
N ARG A 117 -1.56 18.22 1.55
CA ARG A 117 -1.51 19.61 2.04
C ARG A 117 -2.26 19.81 3.35
N LYS A 118 -3.23 18.95 3.66
CA LYS A 118 -3.98 18.97 4.93
C LYS A 118 -3.16 18.41 6.10
N LEU A 119 -2.06 17.71 5.81
CA LEU A 119 -1.21 17.07 6.82
C LEU A 119 -0.07 17.99 7.27
N PRO A 120 0.39 17.90 8.53
CA PRO A 120 1.50 18.70 9.02
C PRO A 120 2.75 18.57 8.13
N SER A 121 3.26 19.69 7.61
CA SER A 121 4.35 19.71 6.62
C SER A 121 5.71 19.26 7.16
N LYS A 122 5.89 19.29 8.49
CA LYS A 122 7.13 18.90 9.17
C LYS A 122 7.22 17.41 9.50
N LEU A 123 6.11 16.68 9.42
CA LEU A 123 6.11 15.23 9.66
C LEU A 123 6.52 14.49 8.37
N PRO A 124 7.25 13.37 8.48
CA PRO A 124 7.52 12.51 7.35
C PRO A 124 6.22 12.06 6.70
N LEU A 125 6.20 12.05 5.37
CA LEU A 125 5.03 11.68 4.59
C LEU A 125 5.20 10.28 4.00
N ILE A 126 4.24 9.43 4.33
CA ILE A 126 4.04 8.11 3.72
C ILE A 126 2.89 8.22 2.72
N ILE A 127 3.09 7.74 1.50
CA ILE A 127 1.99 7.52 0.55
C ILE A 127 1.65 6.04 0.55
N LEU A 128 0.39 5.73 0.82
CA LEU A 128 -0.16 4.38 0.82
C LEU A 128 -0.93 4.15 -0.48
N ALA A 129 -0.57 3.13 -1.24
CA ALA A 129 -1.23 2.79 -2.49
C ALA A 129 -1.52 1.29 -2.57
N HIS A 130 -2.45 0.89 -3.43
CA HIS A 130 -2.56 -0.53 -3.78
C HIS A 130 -1.55 -0.88 -4.87
N SER A 131 -1.51 -0.13 -5.98
CA SER A 131 -0.49 -0.26 -7.01
C SER A 131 0.57 0.84 -6.85
N GLY A 132 1.83 0.51 -7.09
CA GLY A 132 2.93 1.50 -7.05
C GLY A 132 2.84 2.51 -8.20
N PRO A 133 3.62 3.62 -8.16
CA PRO A 133 3.63 4.60 -9.24
C PRO A 133 4.27 4.04 -10.52
N THR A 134 3.86 4.58 -11.67
CA THR A 134 4.62 4.42 -12.91
C THR A 134 6.05 4.96 -12.74
N GLY A 135 7.03 4.33 -13.39
CA GLY A 135 8.44 4.71 -13.38
C GLY A 135 9.34 3.80 -12.55
N LEU A 136 8.79 2.74 -11.93
CA LEU A 136 9.53 1.78 -11.11
C LEU A 136 9.94 0.50 -11.86
N GLY A 137 9.88 0.53 -13.19
CA GLY A 137 10.52 -0.45 -14.08
C GLY A 137 9.55 -1.35 -14.83
N SER A 138 10.01 -1.81 -16.01
CA SER A 138 9.22 -2.62 -16.96
C SER A 138 9.59 -4.09 -17.00
N GLU A 139 10.70 -4.50 -16.36
CA GLU A 139 11.10 -5.91 -16.30
C GLU A 139 10.15 -6.69 -15.39
N VAL A 140 9.95 -7.99 -15.62
CA VAL A 140 9.03 -8.80 -14.81
C VAL A 140 9.37 -8.78 -13.32
N SER A 141 10.65 -8.62 -12.98
CA SER A 141 11.15 -8.52 -11.61
C SER A 141 11.13 -7.09 -11.04
N SER A 142 10.89 -6.06 -11.85
CA SER A 142 10.82 -4.67 -11.38
C SER A 142 9.67 -4.49 -10.37
N LEU A 143 9.75 -3.49 -9.48
CA LEU A 143 8.72 -3.24 -8.46
C LEU A 143 7.30 -3.13 -9.07
N CYS A 144 7.18 -2.47 -10.24
CA CYS A 144 5.91 -2.27 -10.95
C CYS A 144 5.80 -3.03 -12.28
N GLY A 145 6.67 -4.02 -12.55
CA GLY A 145 6.68 -4.72 -13.84
C GLY A 145 5.62 -5.81 -13.97
N ARG A 146 4.83 -5.80 -15.05
CA ARG A 146 3.78 -6.81 -15.25
C ARG A 146 4.34 -8.19 -15.60
N ASP A 147 3.99 -9.20 -14.80
CA ASP A 147 4.49 -10.57 -14.95
C ASP A 147 3.41 -11.60 -15.34
N TRP A 148 2.16 -11.20 -15.60
CA TRP A 148 1.12 -12.14 -16.05
C TRP A 148 0.82 -12.12 -17.55
N LYS A 149 1.39 -11.15 -18.29
CA LYS A 149 1.16 -11.02 -19.74
C LYS A 149 2.36 -10.40 -20.44
N ALA A 150 2.76 -10.99 -21.57
CA ALA A 150 3.82 -10.47 -22.44
C ALA A 150 3.30 -9.38 -23.41
N PRO A 151 4.13 -8.40 -23.79
CA PRO A 151 5.43 -8.09 -23.19
C PRO A 151 5.27 -7.60 -21.75
N SER A 152 6.33 -7.78 -20.95
CA SER A 152 6.44 -7.10 -19.65
C SER A 152 6.53 -5.60 -19.89
N ILE A 153 5.79 -4.83 -19.11
CA ILE A 153 5.74 -3.37 -19.17
C ILE A 153 5.55 -2.83 -17.76
N ASP A 154 5.88 -1.56 -17.56
CA ASP A 154 5.53 -0.84 -16.34
C ASP A 154 3.99 -0.81 -16.19
N TRP A 155 3.54 -1.20 -15.01
CA TRP A 155 2.14 -1.34 -14.65
C TRP A 155 1.80 -0.51 -13.40
N GLY A 156 2.60 0.52 -13.11
CA GLY A 156 2.31 1.45 -12.04
C GLY A 156 1.17 2.42 -12.39
N ASP A 157 0.76 3.19 -11.39
CA ASP A 157 -0.28 4.21 -11.47
C ASP A 157 0.29 5.55 -11.94
N LYS A 158 -0.31 6.11 -13.00
CA LYS A 158 0.16 7.35 -13.62
C LYS A 158 -0.22 8.59 -12.81
N ASP A 159 -1.42 8.61 -12.23
CA ASP A 159 -1.83 9.67 -11.30
C ASP A 159 -0.97 9.70 -10.04
N LEU A 160 -0.54 8.54 -9.54
CA LEU A 160 0.36 8.49 -8.40
C LEU A 160 1.74 9.06 -8.73
N GLU A 161 2.34 8.68 -9.87
CA GLU A 161 3.59 9.29 -10.36
C GLU A 161 3.50 10.82 -10.39
N LEU A 162 2.47 11.35 -11.06
CA LEU A 162 2.25 12.79 -11.22
C LEU A 162 1.99 13.49 -9.87
N SER A 163 1.31 12.81 -8.93
CA SER A 163 1.07 13.32 -7.58
C SER A 163 2.36 13.44 -6.79
N ILE A 164 3.21 12.42 -6.81
CA ILE A 164 4.51 12.45 -6.11
C ILE A 164 5.35 13.61 -6.65
N ASP A 165 5.39 13.83 -7.96
CA ASP A 165 6.09 14.95 -8.59
C ASP A 165 5.58 16.32 -8.11
N LYS A 166 4.26 16.49 -7.97
CA LYS A 166 3.66 17.73 -7.45
C LYS A 166 3.94 17.90 -5.96
N ILE A 167 3.73 16.87 -5.13
CA ILE A 167 3.94 16.93 -3.68
C ILE A 167 5.39 17.25 -3.34
N LYS A 168 6.35 16.66 -4.08
CA LYS A 168 7.79 16.89 -3.87
C LYS A 168 8.25 18.34 -4.08
N LYS A 169 7.45 19.17 -4.75
CA LYS A 169 7.71 20.62 -4.89
C LYS A 169 7.36 21.39 -3.61
N GLU A 170 6.55 20.81 -2.73
CA GLU A 170 5.98 21.47 -1.54
C GLU A 170 6.49 20.88 -0.23
N ARG A 171 6.78 19.56 -0.20
CA ARG A 171 7.26 18.83 1.00
C ARG A 171 8.02 17.56 0.63
N SER A 172 8.62 16.90 1.62
CA SER A 172 9.19 15.56 1.42
C SER A 172 8.07 14.52 1.20
N VAL A 173 8.40 13.51 0.39
CA VAL A 173 7.72 12.22 0.35
C VAL A 173 8.80 11.23 0.77
N ASP A 174 8.64 10.62 1.94
CA ASP A 174 9.72 9.87 2.58
C ASP A 174 9.61 8.38 2.24
N LEU A 175 8.38 7.87 2.12
CA LEU A 175 8.11 6.48 1.80
C LEU A 175 6.83 6.35 0.95
N VAL A 176 6.88 5.51 -0.07
CA VAL A 176 5.70 5.05 -0.82
C VAL A 176 5.55 3.56 -0.58
N VAL A 177 4.47 3.16 0.10
CA VAL A 177 4.16 1.76 0.40
C VAL A 177 3.01 1.30 -0.48
N PHE A 178 3.19 0.17 -1.17
CA PHE A 178 2.17 -0.38 -2.05
C PHE A 178 2.17 -1.91 -2.09
N GLY A 179 1.21 -2.49 -2.81
CA GLY A 179 1.07 -3.91 -3.01
C GLY A 179 0.88 -4.27 -4.48
N HIS A 180 -0.21 -5.00 -4.78
CA HIS A 180 -0.62 -5.47 -6.11
C HIS A 180 0.34 -6.46 -6.79
N MET A 181 1.58 -6.03 -7.01
CA MET A 181 2.62 -6.82 -7.66
C MET A 181 3.23 -7.81 -6.70
N HIS A 182 2.82 -9.08 -6.76
CA HIS A 182 3.27 -10.10 -5.80
C HIS A 182 4.80 -10.27 -5.83
N HIS A 183 5.38 -10.55 -4.65
CA HIS A 183 6.80 -10.84 -4.47
C HIS A 183 7.23 -12.04 -5.31
N GLU A 184 6.49 -13.14 -5.25
CA GLU A 184 6.71 -14.31 -6.11
C GLU A 184 6.18 -14.03 -7.52
N LEU A 185 7.06 -14.17 -8.51
CA LEU A 185 6.67 -14.00 -9.91
C LEU A 185 5.84 -15.17 -10.39
N ARG A 186 4.79 -14.88 -11.15
CA ARG A 186 3.88 -15.89 -11.72
C ARG A 186 4.65 -16.95 -12.48
N ARG A 187 4.20 -18.20 -12.30
CA ARG A 187 4.76 -19.41 -12.91
C ARG A 187 6.19 -19.72 -12.44
N GLY A 188 6.54 -19.35 -11.21
CA GLY A 188 7.82 -19.70 -10.60
C GLY A 188 9.02 -19.03 -11.27
N ARG A 189 8.84 -17.80 -11.78
CA ARG A 189 9.86 -17.10 -12.57
C ARG A 189 10.86 -16.30 -11.74
N GLY A 190 10.87 -16.51 -10.42
CA GLY A 190 11.77 -15.85 -9.48
C GLY A 190 11.05 -14.92 -8.51
N ILE A 191 11.83 -14.01 -7.93
CA ILE A 191 11.38 -13.04 -6.94
C ILE A 191 11.48 -11.63 -7.53
N ARG A 192 10.49 -10.81 -7.21
CA ARG A 192 10.40 -9.40 -7.57
C ARG A 192 11.27 -8.56 -6.63
N ASP A 193 11.86 -7.49 -7.16
CA ASP A 193 12.41 -6.43 -6.34
C ASP A 193 11.30 -5.82 -5.47
N THR A 194 11.52 -5.79 -4.16
CA THR A 194 10.48 -5.35 -3.20
C THR A 194 10.77 -3.99 -2.58
N PHE A 195 11.98 -3.46 -2.79
CA PHE A 195 12.42 -2.20 -2.20
C PHE A 195 13.36 -1.45 -3.14
N TYR A 196 13.20 -0.14 -3.20
CA TYR A 196 14.06 0.74 -3.99
C TYR A 196 14.16 2.12 -3.33
N ILE A 197 15.37 2.68 -3.29
CA ILE A 197 15.59 4.07 -2.86
C ILE A 197 15.99 4.89 -4.07
N ASP A 198 15.15 5.86 -4.43
CA ASP A 198 15.53 6.92 -5.34
C ASP A 198 16.35 7.96 -4.56
N SER A 199 17.67 7.83 -4.61
CA SER A 199 18.60 8.74 -3.93
C SER A 199 18.52 10.18 -4.47
N THR A 200 18.10 10.37 -5.72
CA THR A 200 18.00 11.71 -6.33
C THR A 200 16.79 12.47 -5.80
N ARG A 201 15.67 11.75 -5.60
CA ARG A 201 14.43 12.31 -5.04
C ARG A 201 14.35 12.17 -3.53
N GLY A 202 15.19 11.35 -2.91
CA GLY A 202 15.13 11.00 -1.49
C GLY A 202 13.82 10.31 -1.11
N ILE A 203 13.38 9.34 -1.92
CA ILE A 203 12.12 8.60 -1.71
C ILE A 203 12.44 7.10 -1.63
N ALA A 204 11.93 6.43 -0.59
CA ALA A 204 11.92 4.98 -0.53
C ALA A 204 10.61 4.43 -1.09
N TYR A 205 10.69 3.31 -1.81
CA TYR A 205 9.55 2.58 -2.37
C TYR A 205 9.56 1.17 -1.79
N LEU A 206 8.46 0.76 -1.17
CA LEU A 206 8.31 -0.56 -0.55
C LEU A 206 7.06 -1.26 -1.09
N ASN A 207 7.28 -2.38 -1.77
CA ASN A 207 6.23 -3.30 -2.15
C ASN A 207 6.03 -4.35 -1.05
N ALA A 208 4.85 -4.33 -0.42
CA ALA A 208 4.45 -5.20 0.68
C ALA A 208 3.59 -6.40 0.25
N ALA A 209 3.42 -6.67 -1.06
CA ALA A 209 2.60 -7.77 -1.57
C ALA A 209 3.30 -9.15 -1.49
N CYS A 210 3.65 -9.59 -0.29
CA CYS A 210 4.05 -10.97 -0.05
C CYS A 210 2.82 -11.88 -0.15
N VAL A 211 2.73 -12.73 -1.17
CA VAL A 211 1.61 -13.66 -1.35
C VAL A 211 2.16 -15.03 -1.72
N PRO A 212 1.87 -16.09 -0.95
CA PRO A 212 1.02 -16.10 0.25
C PRO A 212 1.65 -15.38 1.47
N ARG A 213 0.83 -14.65 2.23
CA ARG A 213 1.25 -13.97 3.50
C ARG A 213 1.51 -14.93 4.65
N LYS A 214 1.20 -16.21 4.45
CA LYS A 214 1.46 -17.31 5.36
C LYS A 214 2.33 -18.34 4.67
N GLY A 215 3.32 -18.84 5.39
CA GLY A 215 4.28 -19.83 4.92
C GLY A 215 4.49 -20.93 5.95
N ILE A 216 5.32 -21.91 5.62
CA ILE A 216 5.69 -22.99 6.54
C ILE A 216 7.22 -23.07 6.58
N ASP A 217 7.80 -23.12 7.77
CA ASP A 217 9.25 -23.31 7.93
C ASP A 217 9.69 -24.77 7.75
N SER A 218 11.00 -25.03 7.79
CA SER A 218 11.55 -26.38 7.61
C SER A 218 11.05 -27.41 8.64
N ASN A 219 10.50 -26.95 9.76
CA ASN A 219 9.98 -27.80 10.83
C ASN A 219 8.46 -27.99 10.74
N GLY A 220 7.80 -27.47 9.70
CA GLY A 220 6.35 -27.53 9.57
C GLY A 220 5.60 -26.43 10.34
N THR A 221 6.31 -25.42 10.86
CA THR A 221 5.69 -24.35 11.66
C THR A 221 5.08 -23.30 10.75
N LEU A 222 3.84 -22.90 11.03
CA LEU A 222 3.19 -21.80 10.33
C LEU A 222 3.90 -20.48 10.62
N LEU A 223 4.17 -19.71 9.56
CA LEU A 223 4.75 -18.38 9.63
C LEU A 223 3.76 -17.35 9.05
N THR A 224 3.77 -16.14 9.60
CA THR A 224 3.03 -14.98 9.07
C THR A 224 4.01 -13.87 8.71
N HIS A 225 3.89 -13.35 7.49
CA HIS A 225 4.72 -12.25 6.99
C HIS A 225 4.14 -10.88 7.36
N PHE A 226 5.04 -9.96 7.72
CA PHE A 226 4.80 -8.52 7.74
C PHE A 226 5.97 -7.77 7.09
N SER A 227 5.69 -6.77 6.27
CA SER A 227 6.67 -5.72 5.97
C SER A 227 6.71 -4.74 7.13
N TRP A 228 7.91 -4.34 7.55
CA TRP A 228 8.14 -3.53 8.74
C TRP A 228 9.03 -2.34 8.42
N VAL A 229 8.63 -1.16 8.88
CA VAL A 229 9.39 0.09 8.72
C VAL A 229 9.50 0.81 10.05
N GLU A 230 10.63 1.48 10.29
CA GLU A 230 10.85 2.25 11.51
C GLU A 230 11.30 3.65 11.15
N PHE A 231 10.58 4.64 11.69
CA PHE A 231 10.95 6.04 11.61
C PHE A 231 11.58 6.47 12.93
N PHE A 232 12.74 7.11 12.87
CA PHE A 232 13.39 7.71 14.02
C PHE A 232 13.76 9.16 13.70
N ASN A 233 13.41 10.09 14.59
CA ASN A 233 13.61 11.52 14.38
C ASN A 233 13.13 12.03 13.00
N GLY A 234 11.96 11.52 12.56
CA GLY A 234 11.34 11.91 11.30
C GLY A 234 12.01 11.35 10.04
N LYS A 235 12.93 10.38 10.17
CA LYS A 235 13.60 9.73 9.03
C LYS A 235 13.31 8.24 9.02
N LEU A 236 13.13 7.67 7.83
CA LEU A 236 13.09 6.23 7.64
C LEU A 236 14.48 5.66 7.93
N MET A 237 14.60 4.87 9.00
CA MET A 237 15.87 4.25 9.41
C MET A 237 15.91 2.76 9.10
N HIS A 238 14.75 2.09 9.15
CA HIS A 238 14.67 0.64 8.97
C HIS A 238 13.58 0.28 7.98
N ALA A 239 13.85 -0.70 7.12
CA ALA A 239 12.84 -1.40 6.33
C ALA A 239 13.20 -2.89 6.24
N SER A 240 12.24 -3.79 6.45
CA SER A 240 12.49 -5.23 6.37
C SER A 240 11.23 -6.03 6.04
N HIS A 241 11.42 -7.23 5.51
CA HIS A 241 10.41 -8.29 5.52
C HIS A 241 10.65 -9.21 6.71
N ARG A 242 9.61 -9.46 7.52
CA ARG A 242 9.69 -10.22 8.76
C ARG A 242 8.68 -11.35 8.74
N TRP A 243 9.12 -12.55 9.12
CA TRP A 243 8.26 -13.72 9.27
C TRP A 243 8.21 -14.11 10.74
N TYR A 244 7.01 -14.19 11.29
CA TYR A 244 6.77 -14.51 12.70
C TYR A 244 6.08 -15.86 12.85
N ARG A 245 6.43 -16.59 13.91
CA ARG A 245 5.69 -17.79 14.35
C ARG A 245 4.43 -17.41 15.11
N ASP A 246 3.57 -18.39 15.38
CA ASP A 246 2.34 -18.22 16.14
C ASP A 246 2.56 -17.72 17.58
N ASP A 247 3.73 -17.99 18.16
CA ASP A 247 4.17 -17.47 19.47
C ASP A 247 4.75 -16.04 19.40
N PHE A 248 4.64 -15.40 18.23
CA PHE A 248 5.12 -14.05 17.93
C PHE A 248 6.65 -13.91 17.88
N SER A 249 7.40 -15.01 17.98
CA SER A 249 8.85 -14.99 17.79
C SER A 249 9.21 -14.74 16.32
N LEU A 250 10.27 -13.96 16.10
CA LEU A 250 10.79 -13.70 14.76
C LEU A 250 11.50 -14.95 14.23
N ALA A 251 11.04 -15.47 13.10
CA ALA A 251 11.62 -16.63 12.43
C ALA A 251 12.70 -16.26 11.43
N TYR A 252 12.42 -15.26 10.61
CA TYR A 252 13.30 -14.80 9.56
C TYR A 252 13.08 -13.31 9.35
N LYS A 253 14.17 -12.61 9.02
CA LYS A 253 14.18 -11.19 8.70
C LYS A 253 15.10 -10.96 7.52
N GLU A 254 14.57 -10.28 6.52
CA GLU A 254 15.33 -9.72 5.40
C GLU A 254 15.40 -8.21 5.58
N ASP A 255 16.59 -7.68 5.81
CA ASP A 255 16.81 -6.25 5.94
C ASP A 255 16.95 -5.61 4.55
N LEU A 256 16.13 -4.58 4.29
CA LEU A 256 16.08 -3.83 3.04
C LEU A 256 16.78 -2.45 3.21
N LEU A 257 16.71 -1.91 4.43
CA LEU A 257 17.40 -0.70 4.88
C LEU A 257 17.70 -0.84 6.38
N ASN A 258 18.92 -0.46 6.79
CA ASN A 258 19.42 -0.43 8.16
C ASN A 258 20.12 0.90 8.46
#